data_AF-A0A2V9JI21-F1
#
_entry.id   AF-A0A2V9JI21-F1
#
_cell.length_a   1.000
_cell.length_b   1.000
_cell.length_c   1.000
_cell.angle_alpha   90.00
_cell.angle_beta   90.00
_cell.angle_gamma   90.00
#
_symmetry.space_group_name_H-M   'P 1'
#
loop_
_entity.id
_entity.type
_entity.pdbx_description
1 polymer ?
#
loop_
_entity_poly.entity_id
_entity_poly.type
_entity_poly.pdbx_seq_one_letter_code
_entity_poly.pdbx_strand_id
1 'polypeptide(L)'
;MTVMKTAFSGFPPEALRFFRQLKRNNNREWFRAHKEVYETKVKLPMIGLVQSLGGELNKFAPEIVVDPARNIYRIYRDVRFSADKSPYKIWIAASFNPRGIPRHAAAGFYFHVSPEEVLIAGGVYMPGPKEILAVRNYIANHYEKLRRILSQKEFKGLFGGLEGERLTRAPKGFPPDHPAIDLLRYKQFLAYVTRPPALAETPKLLPTIVQIFRAVMPLVRFLNASFDGITG
;
A
#
# COMPACT_ATOMS: atom_id res chain seq x y z
N MET A 1 -14.72 4.34 28.47
CA MET A 1 -13.25 4.40 28.65
C MET A 1 -12.66 5.28 27.57
N THR A 2 -12.23 6.49 27.94
CA THR A 2 -11.53 7.41 27.05
C THR A 2 -10.14 6.85 26.78
N VAL A 3 -9.91 6.27 25.60
CA VAL A 3 -8.57 5.87 25.19
C VAL A 3 -7.81 7.18 24.96
N MET A 4 -6.88 7.52 25.85
CA MET A 4 -5.93 8.59 25.60
C MET A 4 -5.26 8.31 24.25
N LYS A 5 -5.44 9.19 23.27
CA LYS A 5 -4.69 9.17 22.01
C LYS A 5 -3.23 9.49 22.34
N THR A 6 -2.45 8.48 22.70
CA THR A 6 -1.00 8.60 22.71
C THR A 6 -0.56 8.75 21.26
N ALA A 7 0.08 9.86 20.92
CA ALA A 7 0.60 10.08 19.58
C ALA A 7 1.61 8.96 19.23
N PHE A 8 1.50 8.40 18.02
CA PHE A 8 2.44 7.39 17.55
C PHE A 8 3.87 7.96 17.50
N SER A 9 4.81 7.33 18.21
CA SER A 9 6.21 7.77 18.32
C SER A 9 7.22 6.89 17.58
N GLY A 10 6.75 5.84 16.90
CA GLY A 10 7.58 4.81 16.28
C GLY A 10 7.24 3.41 16.77
N PHE A 11 7.74 2.40 16.06
CA PHE A 11 7.76 1.02 16.56
C PHE A 11 8.91 0.87 17.57
N PRO A 12 8.71 0.15 18.68
CA PRO A 12 9.83 -0.17 19.57
C PRO A 12 10.84 -1.08 18.86
N PRO A 13 12.15 -1.04 19.18
CA PRO A 13 13.18 -1.87 18.53
C PRO A 13 12.89 -3.38 18.55
N GLU A 14 12.14 -3.82 19.56
CA GLU A 14 11.66 -5.19 19.69
C GLU A 14 10.79 -5.63 18.51
N ALA A 15 10.12 -4.71 17.81
CA ALA A 15 9.29 -5.01 16.66
C ALA A 15 10.12 -5.57 15.48
N LEU A 16 11.20 -4.86 15.11
CA LEU A 16 12.08 -5.32 14.04
C LEU A 16 12.90 -6.53 14.48
N ARG A 17 13.30 -6.59 15.76
CA ARG A 17 13.95 -7.77 16.33
C ARG A 17 13.07 -9.02 16.25
N PHE A 18 11.78 -8.88 16.55
CA PHE A 18 10.81 -9.97 16.42
C PHE A 18 10.79 -10.53 15.00
N PHE A 19 10.70 -9.68 13.98
CA PHE A 19 10.69 -10.15 12.59
C PHE A 19 12.03 -10.77 12.14
N ARG A 20 13.17 -10.25 12.62
CA ARG A 20 14.50 -10.88 12.39
C ARG A 20 14.57 -12.28 12.98
N GLN A 21 14.03 -12.48 14.19
CA GLN A 21 14.00 -13.78 14.84
C GLN A 21 12.99 -14.72 14.18
N LEU A 22 11.80 -14.21 13.81
CA LEU A 22 10.77 -14.97 13.11
C LEU A 22 11.27 -15.48 11.77
N LYS A 23 12.06 -14.69 11.03
CA LYS A 23 12.69 -15.11 9.77
C LYS A 23 13.55 -16.37 9.93
N ARG A 24 14.22 -16.53 11.08
CA ARG A 24 15.06 -17.70 11.39
C ARG A 24 14.27 -18.87 12.00
N ASN A 25 13.11 -18.59 12.58
CA ASN A 25 12.32 -19.54 13.37
C ASN A 25 10.85 -19.57 12.92
N ASN A 26 10.58 -19.54 11.62
CA ASN A 26 9.23 -19.37 11.09
C ASN A 26 8.40 -20.66 11.22
N ASN A 27 7.98 -20.98 12.44
CA ASN A 27 7.16 -22.14 12.76
C ASN A 27 6.16 -21.80 13.88
N ARG A 28 5.13 -22.63 14.02
CA ARG A 28 3.99 -22.37 14.93
C ARG A 28 4.39 -22.37 16.40
N GLU A 29 5.31 -23.23 16.81
CA GLU A 29 5.76 -23.36 18.19
C GLU A 29 6.50 -22.10 18.64
N TRP A 30 7.48 -21.66 17.85
CA TRP A 30 8.22 -20.44 18.11
C TRP A 30 7.28 -19.22 18.16
N PHE A 31 6.36 -19.09 17.20
CA PHE A 31 5.40 -17.99 17.21
C PHE A 31 4.49 -18.00 18.45
N ARG A 32 4.04 -19.17 18.91
CA ARG A 32 3.22 -19.27 20.13
C ARG A 32 3.98 -18.74 21.35
N ALA A 33 5.25 -19.12 21.51
CA ALA A 33 6.10 -18.65 22.60
C ALA A 33 6.38 -17.14 22.55
N HIS A 34 6.37 -16.52 21.36
CA HIS A 34 6.68 -15.10 21.15
C HIS A 34 5.44 -14.26 20.79
N LYS A 35 4.24 -14.83 20.94
CA LYS A 35 2.99 -14.19 20.50
C LYS A 35 2.74 -12.88 21.23
N GLU A 36 3.08 -12.81 22.52
CA GLU A 36 2.93 -11.59 23.31
C GLU A 36 3.80 -10.45 22.77
N VAL A 37 5.03 -10.74 22.33
CA VAL A 37 5.90 -9.75 21.69
C VAL A 37 5.26 -9.23 20.39
N TYR A 38 4.69 -10.12 19.58
CA TYR A 38 3.97 -9.70 18.39
C TYR A 38 2.77 -8.79 18.72
N GLU A 39 1.91 -9.20 19.65
CA GLU A 39 0.69 -8.45 19.97
C GLU A 39 1.04 -7.07 20.57
N THR A 40 2.01 -7.00 21.49
CA THR A 40 2.33 -5.78 22.25
C THR A 40 3.35 -4.86 21.57
N LYS A 41 4.36 -5.42 20.88
CA LYS A 41 5.47 -4.65 20.28
C LYS A 41 5.32 -4.43 18.78
N VAL A 42 4.50 -5.23 18.08
CA VAL A 42 4.29 -5.09 16.63
C VAL A 42 2.89 -4.59 16.34
N LYS A 43 1.86 -5.34 16.74
CA LYS A 43 0.47 -5.07 16.34
C LYS A 43 -0.10 -3.85 17.05
N LEU A 44 0.12 -3.68 18.35
CA LEU A 44 -0.37 -2.52 19.09
C LEU A 44 0.19 -1.19 18.56
N PRO A 45 1.52 -1.03 18.32
CA PRO A 45 2.04 0.17 17.67
C PRO A 45 1.50 0.39 16.25
N MET A 46 1.27 -0.69 15.48
CA MET A 46 0.65 -0.59 14.15
C MET A 46 -0.79 -0.05 14.24
N ILE A 47 -1.57 -0.46 15.25
CA ILE A 47 -2.91 0.09 15.51
C ILE A 47 -2.80 1.59 15.80
N GLY A 48 -1.88 2.00 16.66
CA GLY A 48 -1.62 3.41 16.97
C GLY A 48 -1.21 4.24 15.76
N LEU A 49 -0.36 3.68 14.88
CA LEU A 49 0.04 4.30 13.61
C LEU A 49 -1.17 4.49 12.70
N VAL A 50 -1.97 3.44 12.48
CA VAL A 50 -3.17 3.51 11.62
C VAL A 50 -4.18 4.53 12.17
N GLN A 51 -4.41 4.56 13.48
CA GLN A 51 -5.29 5.56 14.11
C GLN A 51 -4.77 6.99 13.92
N SER A 52 -3.46 7.20 14.06
CA SER A 52 -2.83 8.51 13.83
C SER A 52 -2.94 8.94 12.37
N LEU A 53 -2.70 8.01 11.44
CA LEU A 53 -2.91 8.23 10.00
C LEU A 53 -4.36 8.62 9.69
N GLY A 54 -5.35 8.06 10.39
CA GLY A 54 -6.76 8.45 10.23
C GLY A 54 -7.00 9.94 10.42
N GLY A 55 -6.38 10.54 11.44
CA GLY A 55 -6.48 11.99 11.68
C GLY A 55 -5.85 12.83 10.56
N GLU A 56 -4.74 12.35 9.98
CA GLU A 56 -4.04 13.06 8.90
C GLU A 56 -4.69 12.86 7.54
N LEU A 57 -5.12 11.64 7.22
CA LEU A 57 -5.80 11.29 5.97
C LEU A 57 -7.11 12.04 5.80
N ASN A 58 -7.90 12.22 6.87
CA ASN A 58 -9.14 13.01 6.81
C ASN A 58 -8.94 14.45 6.30
N LYS A 59 -7.74 15.02 6.42
CA LYS A 59 -7.44 16.39 5.97
C LYS A 59 -7.25 16.51 4.46
N PHE A 60 -6.97 15.41 3.74
CA PHE A 60 -6.63 15.48 2.31
C PHE A 60 -7.14 14.33 1.45
N ALA A 61 -7.52 13.21 2.06
CA ALA A 61 -8.05 12.01 1.43
C ALA A 61 -9.25 11.45 2.25
N PRO A 62 -10.30 12.25 2.53
CA PRO A 62 -11.47 11.82 3.32
C PRO A 62 -12.23 10.63 2.69
N GLU A 63 -12.02 10.35 1.41
CA GLU A 63 -12.57 9.19 0.71
C GLU A 63 -11.96 7.85 1.16
N ILE A 64 -10.78 7.87 1.79
CA ILE A 64 -10.04 6.68 2.20
C ILE A 64 -10.51 6.22 3.59
N VAL A 65 -10.85 4.93 3.71
CA VAL A 65 -11.32 4.36 4.97
C VAL A 65 -10.15 3.99 5.88
N VAL A 66 -10.24 4.49 7.12
CA VAL A 66 -9.32 4.15 8.19
C VAL A 66 -10.05 3.46 9.33
N ASP A 67 -9.81 2.16 9.43
CA ASP A 67 -10.24 1.25 10.47
C ASP A 67 -9.12 0.22 10.70
N PRO A 68 -8.37 0.29 11.83
CA PRO A 68 -7.29 -0.64 12.12
C PRO A 68 -7.67 -2.12 11.99
N ALA A 69 -8.91 -2.49 12.32
CA ALA A 69 -9.38 -3.87 12.23
C ALA A 69 -9.49 -4.36 10.78
N ARG A 70 -9.71 -3.45 9.82
CA ARG A 70 -9.85 -3.74 8.39
C ARG A 70 -8.59 -3.45 7.58
N ASN A 71 -7.82 -2.43 7.96
CA ASN A 71 -6.65 -2.01 7.20
C ASN A 71 -5.44 -2.93 7.43
N ILE A 72 -5.23 -3.40 8.67
CA ILE A 72 -4.02 -4.15 9.05
C ILE A 72 -4.11 -5.60 8.55
N TYR A 73 -3.06 -6.06 7.90
CA TYR A 73 -2.96 -7.44 7.43
C TYR A 73 -2.74 -8.40 8.60
N ARG A 74 -3.35 -9.58 8.50
CA ARG A 74 -3.06 -10.70 9.38
C ARG A 74 -1.63 -11.19 9.17
N ILE A 75 -0.93 -11.58 10.24
CA ILE A 75 0.43 -12.13 10.16
C ILE A 75 0.50 -13.49 9.43
N TYR A 76 -0.58 -14.27 9.42
CA TYR A 76 -0.60 -15.59 8.78
C TYR A 76 -0.44 -15.51 7.26
N ARG A 77 0.33 -16.44 6.68
CA ARG A 77 0.47 -16.61 5.23
C ARG A 77 -0.52 -17.63 4.71
N ASP A 78 -1.04 -17.39 3.50
CA ASP A 78 -1.67 -18.46 2.72
C ASP A 78 -0.57 -19.19 1.97
N VAL A 79 -0.32 -20.45 2.35
CA VAL A 79 0.78 -21.27 1.82
C VAL A 79 0.29 -22.45 0.99
N ARG A 80 -1.02 -22.54 0.71
CA ARG A 80 -1.63 -23.68 -0.01
C ARG A 80 -0.92 -23.96 -1.33
N PHE A 81 -0.62 -22.90 -2.08
CA PHE A 81 0.03 -22.98 -3.39
C PHE A 81 1.49 -22.47 -3.40
N SER A 82 2.08 -22.16 -2.23
CA SER A 82 3.46 -21.65 -2.16
C SER A 82 4.46 -22.78 -1.99
N ALA A 83 5.62 -22.69 -2.66
CA ALA A 83 6.76 -23.57 -2.39
C ALA A 83 7.36 -23.31 -1.00
N ASP A 84 7.37 -22.03 -0.57
CA ASP A 84 7.73 -21.65 0.80
C ASP A 84 6.54 -21.88 1.74
N LYS A 85 6.67 -22.89 2.60
CA LYS A 85 5.64 -23.30 3.57
C LYS A 85 5.69 -22.53 4.89
N SER A 86 6.52 -21.49 5.00
CA SER A 86 6.58 -20.63 6.19
C SER A 86 5.20 -20.07 6.57
N PRO A 87 4.68 -20.36 7.78
CA PRO A 87 3.30 -20.02 8.16
C PRO A 87 3.06 -18.53 8.43
N TYR A 88 4.10 -17.75 8.70
CA TYR A 88 3.97 -16.34 9.10
C TYR A 88 4.70 -15.39 8.16
N LYS A 89 4.14 -14.18 8.01
CA LYS A 89 4.77 -13.05 7.34
C LYS A 89 5.87 -12.48 8.23
N ILE A 90 7.00 -12.11 7.63
CA ILE A 90 8.14 -11.47 8.31
C ILE A 90 8.03 -9.94 8.28
N TRP A 91 6.82 -9.42 8.16
CA TRP A 91 6.49 -8.01 8.07
C TRP A 91 5.07 -7.78 8.58
N ILE A 92 4.75 -6.53 8.94
CA ILE A 92 3.38 -6.06 9.17
C ILE A 92 3.05 -4.97 8.16
N ALA A 93 1.81 -4.98 7.66
CA ALA A 93 1.36 -4.02 6.67
C ALA A 93 -0.06 -3.53 6.96
N ALA A 94 -0.40 -2.39 6.38
CA ALA A 94 -1.75 -1.89 6.24
C ALA A 94 -2.02 -1.44 4.81
N SER A 95 -3.28 -1.52 4.41
CA SER A 95 -3.77 -0.90 3.19
C SER A 95 -4.99 -0.05 3.48
N PHE A 96 -5.12 1.03 2.74
CA PHE A 96 -6.20 1.99 2.91
C PHE A 96 -6.87 2.17 1.56
N ASN A 97 -8.12 1.73 1.46
CA ASN A 97 -8.89 1.76 0.22
C ASN A 97 -10.05 2.76 0.35
N PRO A 98 -10.60 3.25 -0.78
CA PRO A 98 -11.79 4.07 -0.78
C PRO A 98 -12.98 3.35 -0.12
N ARG A 99 -13.91 4.15 0.42
CA ARG A 99 -15.14 3.63 1.05
C ARG A 99 -15.98 2.83 0.06
N GLY A 100 -16.46 1.66 0.51
CA GLY A 100 -17.38 0.83 -0.26
C GLY A 100 -16.73 -0.02 -1.36
N ILE A 101 -15.43 0.11 -1.62
CA ILE A 101 -14.75 -0.64 -2.68
C ILE A 101 -13.90 -1.78 -2.08
N PRO A 102 -14.04 -3.02 -2.57
CA PRO A 102 -13.20 -4.13 -2.15
C PRO A 102 -11.70 -3.87 -2.39
N ARG A 103 -10.85 -4.56 -1.63
CA ARG A 103 -9.40 -4.59 -1.84
C ARG A 103 -9.10 -5.08 -3.27
N HIS A 104 -8.11 -4.49 -3.93
CA HIS A 104 -7.72 -4.75 -5.34
C HIS A 104 -8.73 -4.25 -6.39
N ALA A 105 -9.92 -3.80 -5.99
CA ALA A 105 -10.92 -3.26 -6.91
C ALA A 105 -10.82 -1.73 -7.09
N ALA A 106 -9.94 -1.07 -6.33
CA ALA A 106 -9.67 0.36 -6.46
C ALA A 106 -8.20 0.68 -6.14
N ALA A 107 -7.80 1.90 -6.51
CA ALA A 107 -6.55 2.48 -6.10
C ALA A 107 -6.64 2.86 -4.62
N GLY A 108 -5.59 2.54 -3.87
CA GLY A 108 -5.50 2.86 -2.45
C GLY A 108 -4.07 3.16 -2.04
N PHE A 109 -3.86 3.31 -0.74
CA PHE A 109 -2.55 3.41 -0.13
C PHE A 109 -2.12 2.10 0.49
N TYR A 110 -0.82 1.90 0.59
CA TYR A 110 -0.21 0.75 1.22
C TYR A 110 1.03 1.16 2.02
N PHE A 111 1.20 0.52 3.17
CA PHE A 111 2.36 0.68 4.02
C PHE A 111 2.77 -0.70 4.54
N HIS A 112 4.06 -1.00 4.54
CA HIS A 112 4.59 -2.08 5.36
C HIS A 112 5.90 -1.71 6.03
N VAL A 113 6.24 -2.50 7.06
CA VAL A 113 7.55 -2.52 7.69
C VAL A 113 8.02 -3.95 7.86
N SER A 114 9.28 -4.18 7.51
CA SER A 114 10.03 -5.43 7.66
C SER A 114 11.42 -5.14 8.28
N PRO A 115 12.19 -6.18 8.63
CA PRO A 115 13.60 -6.02 8.97
C PRO A 115 14.45 -5.39 7.88
N GLU A 116 14.03 -5.47 6.63
CA GLU A 116 14.78 -5.05 5.46
C GLU A 116 14.42 -3.62 5.04
N GLU A 117 13.17 -3.22 5.19
CA GLU A 117 12.69 -1.93 4.67
C GLU A 117 11.39 -1.43 5.31
N VAL A 118 11.14 -0.15 5.09
CA VAL A 118 9.82 0.45 5.16
C VAL A 118 9.38 0.75 3.73
N LEU A 119 8.24 0.20 3.29
CA LEU A 119 7.67 0.48 1.98
C LEU A 119 6.38 1.27 2.12
N ILE A 120 6.27 2.34 1.33
CA ILE A 120 5.09 3.22 1.28
C ILE A 120 4.68 3.36 -0.18
N ALA A 121 3.43 3.04 -0.49
CA ALA A 121 2.94 3.02 -1.86
C ALA A 121 1.52 3.58 -2.00
N GLY A 122 1.17 3.95 -3.23
CA GLY A 122 -0.19 4.19 -3.67
C GLY A 122 -0.43 3.70 -5.10
N GLY A 123 -1.69 3.37 -5.40
CA GLY A 123 -2.12 2.95 -6.73
C GLY A 123 -2.96 1.67 -6.73
N VAL A 124 -3.07 1.03 -7.89
CA VAL A 124 -3.88 -0.17 -8.11
C VAL A 124 -2.96 -1.38 -8.24
N TYR A 125 -3.02 -2.28 -7.27
CA TYR A 125 -2.21 -3.51 -7.22
C TYR A 125 -3.06 -4.75 -7.55
N MET A 126 -2.63 -5.52 -8.55
CA MET A 126 -3.30 -6.72 -9.05
C MET A 126 -4.82 -6.54 -9.27
N PRO A 127 -5.26 -5.58 -10.10
CA PRO A 127 -6.68 -5.43 -10.42
C PRO A 127 -7.24 -6.65 -11.13
N GLY A 128 -8.52 -6.93 -10.93
CA GLY A 128 -9.25 -7.94 -11.68
C GLY A 128 -9.45 -7.55 -13.15
N PRO A 129 -9.94 -8.46 -14.00
CA PRO A 129 -10.09 -8.22 -15.44
C PRO A 129 -11.02 -7.04 -15.78
N LYS A 130 -12.08 -6.82 -14.99
CA LYS A 130 -13.01 -5.70 -15.20
C LYS A 130 -12.34 -4.37 -14.85
N GLU A 131 -11.65 -4.33 -13.71
CA GLU A 131 -11.02 -3.13 -13.18
C GLU A 131 -9.82 -2.70 -14.02
N ILE A 132 -9.00 -3.64 -14.48
CA ILE A 132 -7.86 -3.30 -15.36
C ILE A 132 -8.34 -2.74 -16.71
N LEU A 133 -9.45 -3.26 -17.25
CA LEU A 133 -10.03 -2.75 -18.49
C LEU A 133 -10.59 -1.34 -18.28
N ALA A 134 -11.28 -1.09 -17.17
CA ALA A 134 -11.79 0.22 -16.77
C ALA A 134 -10.68 1.27 -16.70
N VAL A 135 -9.61 0.96 -15.96
CA VAL A 135 -8.46 1.85 -15.82
C VAL A 135 -7.82 2.13 -17.17
N ARG A 136 -7.66 1.12 -18.03
CA ARG A 136 -7.10 1.31 -19.38
C ARG A 136 -7.97 2.17 -20.27
N ASN A 137 -9.29 1.97 -20.27
CA ASN A 137 -10.22 2.82 -21.02
C ASN A 137 -10.14 4.27 -20.54
N TYR A 138 -10.10 4.49 -19.22
CA TYR A 138 -9.96 5.82 -18.66
C TYR A 138 -8.61 6.45 -19.04
N ILE A 139 -7.50 5.70 -18.98
CA ILE A 139 -6.20 6.17 -19.43
C ILE A 139 -6.21 6.51 -20.92
N ALA A 140 -6.80 5.70 -21.78
CA ALA A 140 -6.85 5.96 -23.22
C ALA A 140 -7.51 7.31 -23.53
N ASN A 141 -8.57 7.65 -22.79
CA ASN A 141 -9.31 8.91 -22.97
C ASN A 141 -8.69 10.12 -22.22
N HIS A 142 -7.86 9.88 -21.21
CA HIS A 142 -7.35 10.93 -20.30
C HIS A 142 -5.84 10.87 -20.07
N TYR A 143 -5.07 10.31 -21.00
CA TYR A 143 -3.64 10.05 -20.82
C TYR A 143 -2.84 11.33 -20.59
N GLU A 144 -3.21 12.45 -21.18
CA GLU A 144 -2.54 13.74 -20.94
C GLU A 144 -2.63 14.18 -19.48
N LYS A 145 -3.79 13.96 -18.84
CA LYS A 145 -3.99 14.24 -17.42
C LYS A 145 -3.11 13.34 -16.56
N LEU A 146 -3.02 12.06 -16.89
CA LEU A 146 -2.11 11.13 -16.20
C LEU A 146 -0.65 11.55 -16.40
N ARG A 147 -0.22 11.86 -17.62
CA ARG A 147 1.15 12.36 -17.89
C ARG A 147 1.45 13.63 -17.09
N ARG A 148 0.48 14.55 -16.97
CA ARG A 148 0.63 15.76 -16.14
C ARG A 148 0.87 15.40 -14.67
N ILE A 149 0.09 14.49 -14.10
CA ILE A 149 0.28 13.99 -12.73
C ILE A 149 1.67 13.38 -12.56
N LEU A 150 2.07 12.47 -13.46
CA LEU A 150 3.37 11.80 -13.42
C LEU A 150 4.55 12.76 -13.67
N SER A 151 4.29 13.93 -14.27
CA SER A 151 5.31 14.95 -14.54
C SER A 151 5.56 15.92 -13.38
N GLN A 152 4.69 15.94 -12.36
CA GLN A 152 4.82 16.85 -11.21
C GLN A 152 6.16 16.63 -10.51
N LYS A 153 6.83 17.73 -10.13
CA LYS A 153 8.16 17.71 -9.52
C LYS A 153 8.20 16.84 -8.26
N GLU A 154 7.19 16.95 -7.39
CA GLU A 154 7.10 16.16 -6.17
C GLU A 154 6.91 14.67 -6.47
N PHE A 155 6.02 14.33 -7.40
CA PHE A 155 5.80 12.95 -7.81
C PHE A 155 7.08 12.32 -8.38
N LYS A 156 7.74 12.98 -9.34
CA LYS A 156 9.01 12.51 -9.92
C LYS A 156 10.11 12.40 -8.87
N GLY A 157 10.24 13.40 -8.00
CA GLY A 157 11.27 13.43 -6.97
C GLY A 157 11.12 12.31 -5.95
N LEU A 158 9.90 11.87 -5.65
CA LEU A 158 9.65 10.77 -4.72
C LEU A 158 9.68 9.40 -5.40
N PHE A 159 9.00 9.23 -6.53
CA PHE A 159 8.71 7.93 -7.11
C PHE A 159 9.51 7.59 -8.38
N GLY A 160 10.13 8.58 -9.02
CA GLY A 160 10.82 8.42 -10.31
C GLY A 160 9.87 8.22 -11.52
N GLY A 161 8.73 7.58 -11.32
CA GLY A 161 7.73 7.34 -12.35
C GLY A 161 6.63 6.39 -11.90
N LEU A 162 5.87 5.90 -12.87
CA LEU A 162 4.87 4.87 -12.66
C LEU A 162 5.53 3.49 -12.73
N GLU A 163 5.23 2.65 -11.76
CA GLU A 163 5.79 1.31 -11.59
C GLU A 163 4.72 0.23 -11.78
N GLY A 164 5.17 -0.98 -12.09
CA GLY A 164 4.32 -2.15 -12.24
C GLY A 164 4.74 -3.06 -13.39
N GLU A 165 4.28 -4.32 -13.34
CA GLU A 165 4.55 -5.26 -14.42
C GLU A 165 3.86 -4.79 -15.71
N ARG A 166 4.51 -4.99 -16.86
CA ARG A 166 4.02 -4.52 -18.16
C ARG A 166 3.86 -5.68 -19.13
N LEU A 167 2.84 -5.58 -19.97
CA LEU A 167 2.69 -6.41 -21.16
C LEU A 167 3.77 -6.04 -22.18
N THR A 168 4.29 -7.03 -22.89
CA THR A 168 5.22 -6.83 -24.02
C THR A 168 4.50 -6.28 -25.24
N ARG A 169 3.22 -6.63 -25.42
CA ARG A 169 2.37 -6.21 -26.54
C ARG A 169 1.26 -5.28 -26.07
N ALA A 170 0.63 -4.58 -27.02
CA ALA A 170 -0.59 -3.83 -26.77
C ALA A 170 -1.67 -4.72 -26.13
N PRO A 171 -2.37 -4.26 -25.08
CA PRO A 171 -3.50 -4.99 -24.54
C PRO A 171 -4.62 -5.13 -25.59
N LYS A 172 -5.38 -6.22 -25.54
CA LYS A 172 -6.51 -6.46 -26.44
C LYS A 172 -7.49 -5.28 -26.40
N GLY A 173 -7.90 -4.80 -27.57
CA GLY A 173 -8.83 -3.67 -27.72
C GLY A 173 -8.18 -2.29 -27.78
N PHE A 174 -6.85 -2.19 -27.70
CA PHE A 174 -6.13 -0.91 -27.79
C PHE A 174 -5.17 -0.92 -28.99
N PRO A 175 -5.21 0.12 -29.85
CA PRO A 175 -4.29 0.25 -30.99
C PRO A 175 -2.82 0.29 -30.53
N PRO A 176 -1.89 -0.43 -31.20
CA PRO A 176 -0.47 -0.40 -30.85
C PRO A 176 0.20 0.98 -30.98
N ASP A 177 -0.37 1.86 -31.79
CA ASP A 177 0.06 3.24 -32.06
C ASP A 177 -0.64 4.29 -31.18
N HIS A 178 -1.48 3.87 -30.23
CA HIS A 178 -2.14 4.80 -29.29
C HIS A 178 -1.08 5.67 -28.56
N PRO A 179 -1.25 7.00 -28.44
CA PRO A 179 -0.28 7.90 -27.78
C PRO A 179 0.05 7.60 -26.31
N ALA A 180 -0.64 6.64 -25.71
CA ALA A 180 -0.55 6.24 -24.32
C ALA A 180 -0.25 4.75 -24.16
N ILE A 181 0.17 4.07 -25.24
CA ILE A 181 0.35 2.62 -25.24
C ILE A 181 1.39 2.16 -24.20
N ASP A 182 2.37 3.01 -23.90
CA ASP A 182 3.33 2.82 -22.81
C ASP A 182 2.63 2.69 -21.45
N LEU A 183 1.61 3.52 -21.18
CA LEU A 183 0.81 3.50 -19.95
C LEU A 183 -0.23 2.37 -19.97
N LEU A 184 -0.83 2.07 -21.12
CA LEU A 184 -1.85 1.02 -21.23
C LEU A 184 -1.28 -0.40 -21.01
N ARG A 185 0.02 -0.60 -21.27
CA ARG A 185 0.69 -1.89 -21.08
C ARG A 185 0.84 -2.31 -19.63
N TYR A 186 0.73 -1.40 -18.66
CA TYR A 186 0.80 -1.76 -17.25
C TYR A 186 -0.31 -2.75 -16.87
N LYS A 187 0.04 -3.77 -16.09
CA LYS A 187 -0.88 -4.74 -15.47
C LYS A 187 -1.34 -4.28 -14.09
N GLN A 188 -0.60 -3.34 -13.51
CA GLN A 188 -0.83 -2.69 -12.22
C GLN A 188 -0.19 -1.31 -12.28
N PHE A 189 -0.75 -0.34 -11.56
CA PHE A 189 -0.36 1.06 -11.64
C PHE A 189 0.08 1.51 -10.25
N LEU A 190 1.38 1.50 -10.00
CA LEU A 190 1.94 1.68 -8.67
C LEU A 190 2.87 2.88 -8.65
N ALA A 191 2.93 3.56 -7.51
CA ALA A 191 4.00 4.47 -7.17
C ALA A 191 4.39 4.15 -5.74
N TYR A 192 5.65 3.80 -5.52
CA TYR A 192 6.13 3.38 -4.21
C TYR A 192 7.53 3.88 -3.95
N VAL A 193 7.88 3.95 -2.67
CA VAL A 193 9.23 4.20 -2.21
C VAL A 193 9.58 3.24 -1.10
N THR A 194 10.87 2.91 -1.02
CA THR A 194 11.43 2.18 0.11
C THR A 194 12.28 3.14 0.95
N ARG A 195 12.34 2.88 2.25
CA ARG A 195 13.14 3.62 3.23
C ARG A 195 13.87 2.62 4.13
N PRO A 196 15.01 3.02 4.72
CA PRO A 196 15.71 2.17 5.67
C PRO A 196 14.78 1.74 6.82
N PRO A 197 14.90 0.49 7.30
CA PRO A 197 14.03 -0.06 8.33
C PRO A 197 14.11 0.73 9.64
N ALA A 198 15.27 1.35 9.93
CA ALA A 198 15.49 2.22 11.07
C ALA A 198 14.48 3.40 11.14
N LEU A 199 13.92 3.86 10.01
CA LEU A 199 12.87 4.88 10.02
C LEU A 199 11.67 4.46 10.87
N ALA A 200 11.35 3.16 10.90
CA ALA A 200 10.18 2.65 11.60
C ALA A 200 10.26 2.88 13.12
N GLU A 201 11.46 2.94 13.67
CA GLU A 201 11.71 3.12 15.11
C GLU A 201 11.74 4.59 15.52
N THR A 202 11.32 5.50 14.63
CA THR A 202 11.40 6.95 14.86
C THR A 202 10.04 7.64 14.78
N PRO A 203 9.88 8.81 15.44
CA PRO A 203 8.68 9.63 15.31
C PRO A 203 8.54 10.24 13.90
N LYS A 204 9.59 10.19 13.06
CA LYS A 204 9.55 10.67 11.68
C LYS A 204 8.78 9.75 10.74
N LEU A 205 8.44 8.53 11.15
CA LEU A 205 7.72 7.58 10.30
C LEU A 205 6.35 8.14 9.87
N LEU A 206 5.53 8.60 10.82
CA LEU A 206 4.19 9.13 10.53
C LEU A 206 4.21 10.30 9.52
N PRO A 207 4.96 11.39 9.74
CA PRO A 207 4.99 12.50 8.77
C PRO A 207 5.56 12.07 7.42
N THR A 208 6.51 11.12 7.37
CA THR A 208 7.03 10.58 6.11
C THR A 208 5.93 9.85 5.33
N ILE A 209 5.14 9.00 5.99
CA ILE A 209 4.01 8.32 5.36
C ILE A 209 2.99 9.33 4.83
N VAL A 210 2.64 10.35 5.63
CA VAL A 210 1.67 11.39 5.23
C VAL A 210 2.16 12.16 4.00
N GLN A 211 3.44 12.55 3.97
CA GLN A 211 4.02 13.25 2.81
C GLN A 211 3.89 12.39 1.54
N ILE A 212 4.27 11.11 1.61
CA ILE A 212 4.25 10.22 0.45
C ILE A 212 2.81 9.93 0.01
N PHE A 213 1.88 9.72 0.95
CA PHE A 213 0.45 9.54 0.65
C PHE A 213 -0.16 10.79 0.00
N ARG A 214 0.20 12.00 0.45
CA ARG A 214 -0.22 13.24 -0.19
C ARG A 214 0.29 13.32 -1.63
N ALA A 215 1.56 13.04 -1.86
CA ALA A 215 2.18 13.12 -3.17
C ALA A 215 1.60 12.11 -4.18
N VAL A 216 1.19 10.91 -3.73
CA VAL A 216 0.58 9.89 -4.61
C VAL A 216 -0.94 10.04 -4.76
N MET A 217 -1.59 10.87 -3.93
CA MET A 217 -3.05 11.02 -3.95
C MET A 217 -3.62 11.44 -5.33
N PRO A 218 -3.00 12.35 -6.10
CA PRO A 218 -3.49 12.68 -7.44
C PRO A 218 -3.56 11.47 -8.38
N LEU A 219 -2.57 10.56 -8.31
CA LEU A 219 -2.59 9.29 -9.05
C LEU A 219 -3.72 8.39 -8.56
N VAL A 220 -3.88 8.24 -7.24
CA VAL A 220 -4.96 7.42 -6.65
C VAL A 220 -6.34 7.90 -7.11
N ARG A 221 -6.60 9.22 -7.06
CA ARG A 221 -7.85 9.81 -7.54
C ARG A 221 -8.06 9.60 -9.04
N PHE A 222 -7.01 9.81 -9.84
CA PHE A 222 -7.09 9.58 -11.29
C PHE A 222 -7.49 8.14 -11.61
N LEU A 223 -6.86 7.16 -10.95
CA LEU A 223 -7.16 5.76 -11.17
C LEU A 223 -8.58 5.41 -10.68
N ASN A 224 -9.03 5.99 -9.56
CA ASN A 224 -10.36 5.72 -9.03
C ASN A 224 -11.50 6.32 -9.86
N ALA A 225 -11.27 7.43 -10.57
CA ALA A 225 -12.26 7.98 -11.50
C ALA A 225 -12.64 7.01 -12.65
N SER A 226 -11.85 5.97 -12.88
CA SER A 226 -12.21 4.91 -13.84
C SER A 226 -13.33 3.98 -13.34
N PHE A 227 -13.67 4.01 -12.05
CA PHE A 227 -14.66 3.11 -11.45
C PHE A 227 -16.03 3.74 -11.21
N ASP A 228 -16.18 5.07 -11.39
CA ASP A 228 -17.40 5.82 -11.08
C ASP A 228 -18.64 5.36 -11.89
N GLY A 229 -18.46 4.56 -12.95
CA GLY A 229 -19.54 3.96 -13.75
C GLY A 229 -19.65 2.43 -13.69
N ILE A 230 -18.86 1.76 -12.84
CA ILE A 230 -18.78 0.28 -12.76
C ILE A 230 -19.39 -0.24 -11.46
N THR A 231 -19.50 0.61 -10.45
CA THR A 231 -20.06 0.26 -9.13
C THR A 231 -21.59 0.42 -9.06
N GLY A 232 -22.27 0.37 -10.21
CA GLY A 232 -23.73 0.33 -10.32
C GLY A 232 -24.28 -1.09 -10.34
#